data_AF-A0A5C6GG04-F1
#
_entry.id   AF-A0A5C6GG04-F1
#
_cell.length_a   1.000
_cell.length_b   1.000
_cell.length_c   1.000
_cell.angle_alpha   90.00
_cell.angle_beta   90.00
_cell.angle_gamma   90.00
#
_symmetry.space_group_name_H-M   'P 1'
#
loop_
_entity.id
_entity.type
_entity.pdbx_description
1 polymer ?
#
loop_
_entity_poly.entity_id
_entity_poly.type
_entity_poly.pdbx_seq_one_letter_code
_entity_poly.pdbx_strand_id
1 'polypeptide(L)'
;MQPIFSPGTDETFATAALAPLLTSSGGRWTLASDGQALERSFKFKTFGKTWDFMTAVSLQCKLQNHHPEWSNVYNTTFIRWTTHHPRGLSEKDISLAGMCDAIARDFGELDAEPVSCEVKTLADSAVSASGDCCTPKGGR
;
A
#
# COMPACT_ATOMS: atom_id res chain seq x y z
N MET A 1 -0.65 4.96 -15.60
CA MET A 1 -2.13 5.04 -15.51
C MET A 1 -2.51 6.48 -15.21
N GLN A 2 -3.72 6.92 -15.59
CA GLN A 2 -4.19 8.28 -15.35
C GLN A 2 -5.19 8.30 -14.17
N PRO A 3 -5.15 9.32 -13.30
CA PRO A 3 -6.13 9.47 -12.23
C PRO A 3 -7.52 9.81 -12.80
N ILE A 4 -8.57 9.34 -12.13
CA ILE A 4 -9.95 9.70 -12.38
C ILE A 4 -10.44 10.48 -11.16
N PHE A 5 -10.71 11.77 -11.35
CA PHE A 5 -11.15 12.64 -10.29
C PHE A 5 -12.67 12.60 -10.07
N SER A 6 -13.08 12.76 -8.82
CA SER A 6 -14.47 12.95 -8.46
C SER A 6 -14.97 14.26 -9.06
N PRO A 7 -16.20 14.31 -9.61
CA PRO A 7 -16.87 15.54 -9.99
C PRO A 7 -16.73 16.66 -8.94
N GLY A 8 -16.39 17.87 -9.39
CA GLY A 8 -16.17 19.05 -8.53
C GLY A 8 -14.74 19.22 -8.02
N THR A 9 -13.83 18.28 -8.32
CA THR A 9 -12.39 18.42 -8.03
C THR A 9 -11.74 19.37 -9.03
N ASP A 10 -10.84 20.25 -8.57
CA ASP A 10 -9.96 20.98 -9.48
C ASP A 10 -8.87 20.02 -9.99
N GLU A 11 -9.08 19.48 -11.20
CA GLU A 11 -8.17 18.48 -11.77
C GLU A 11 -6.74 19.03 -12.01
N THR A 12 -6.60 20.33 -12.26
CA THR A 12 -5.29 20.94 -12.52
C THR A 12 -4.48 20.96 -11.23
N PHE A 13 -5.10 21.48 -10.17
CA PHE A 13 -4.49 21.52 -8.84
C PHE A 13 -4.26 20.10 -8.30
N ALA A 14 -5.26 19.22 -8.40
CA ALA A 14 -5.19 17.86 -7.90
C ALA A 14 -4.09 17.05 -8.61
N THR A 15 -3.93 17.20 -9.92
CA THR A 15 -2.84 16.53 -10.67
C THR A 15 -1.46 16.99 -10.18
N ALA A 16 -1.28 18.30 -10.00
CA ALA A 16 -0.01 18.86 -9.52
C ALA A 16 0.31 18.39 -8.08
N ALA A 17 -0.69 18.36 -7.20
CA ALA A 17 -0.55 17.90 -5.82
C ALA A 17 -0.34 16.38 -5.71
N LEU A 18 -0.93 15.60 -6.63
CA LEU A 18 -0.81 14.15 -6.67
C LEU A 18 0.57 13.68 -7.12
N ALA A 19 1.15 14.34 -8.13
CA ALA A 19 2.41 13.94 -8.75
C ALA A 19 3.53 13.56 -7.76
N PRO A 20 3.89 14.38 -6.75
CA PRO A 20 4.98 14.05 -5.82
C PRO A 20 4.69 12.86 -4.90
N LEU A 21 3.43 12.45 -4.72
CA LEU A 21 3.07 11.30 -3.88
C LEU A 21 3.29 9.97 -4.62
N LEU A 22 3.23 9.99 -5.94
CA LEU A 22 3.24 8.77 -6.77
C LEU A 22 4.64 8.15 -6.88
N THR A 23 4.68 6.83 -6.87
CA THR A 23 5.91 6.03 -7.11
C THR A 23 6.60 6.37 -8.44
N SER A 24 5.83 6.74 -9.47
CA SER A 24 6.38 7.19 -10.76
C SER A 24 7.21 8.48 -10.69
N SER A 25 7.13 9.22 -9.58
CA SER A 25 7.79 10.50 -9.37
C SER A 25 8.60 10.53 -8.07
N GLY A 26 8.98 9.35 -7.55
CA GLY A 26 9.80 9.21 -6.34
C GLY A 26 9.03 9.22 -5.02
N GLY A 27 7.70 9.31 -5.07
CA GLY A 27 6.84 9.08 -3.91
C GLY A 27 6.66 7.60 -3.59
N ARG A 28 5.71 7.29 -2.71
CA ARG A 28 5.47 5.92 -2.21
C ARG A 28 4.02 5.45 -2.35
N TRP A 29 3.13 6.30 -2.86
CA TRP A 29 1.75 5.95 -3.16
C TRP A 29 1.62 5.41 -4.57
N THR A 30 0.73 4.44 -4.74
CA THR A 30 0.38 3.90 -6.06
C THR A 30 -1.04 4.29 -6.41
N LEU A 31 -1.25 4.67 -7.67
CA LEU A 31 -2.59 4.87 -8.20
C LEU A 31 -3.24 3.50 -8.42
N ALA A 32 -4.43 3.29 -7.87
CA ALA A 32 -5.19 2.06 -8.06
C ALA A 32 -5.44 1.78 -9.56
N SER A 33 -5.65 0.51 -9.91
CA SER A 33 -5.84 0.08 -11.30
C SER A 33 -7.04 0.73 -12.00
N ASP A 34 -8.05 1.13 -11.23
CA ASP A 34 -9.24 1.83 -11.72
C ASP A 34 -9.05 3.35 -11.81
N GLY A 35 -7.89 3.88 -11.44
CA GLY A 35 -7.55 5.30 -11.43
C GLY A 35 -8.24 6.13 -10.33
N GLN A 36 -9.06 5.52 -9.48
CA GLN A 36 -9.99 6.24 -8.59
C GLN A 36 -9.53 6.30 -7.13
N ALA A 37 -8.34 5.78 -6.82
CA ALA A 37 -7.84 5.74 -5.45
C ALA A 37 -6.32 5.78 -5.37
N LEU A 38 -5.81 6.18 -4.22
CA LEU A 38 -4.40 6.05 -3.84
C LEU A 38 -4.23 4.94 -2.83
N GLU A 39 -3.23 4.10 -3.05
CA GLU A 39 -2.99 2.91 -2.24
C GLU A 39 -1.54 2.89 -1.75
N ARG A 40 -1.35 2.55 -0.48
CA ARG A 40 -0.03 2.37 0.12
C ARG A 40 -0.09 1.51 1.38
N SER A 41 0.96 0.74 1.64
CA SER A 41 1.18 0.08 2.93
C SER A 41 2.25 0.81 3.76
N PHE A 42 2.01 0.90 5.06
CA PHE A 42 2.92 1.46 6.07
C PHE A 42 3.35 0.35 7.02
N LYS A 43 4.64 0.29 7.36
CA LYS A 43 5.20 -0.73 8.26
C LYS A 43 5.94 -0.08 9.43
N PHE A 44 5.73 -0.60 10.62
CA PHE A 44 6.39 -0.12 11.84
C PHE A 44 7.04 -1.25 12.61
N LYS A 45 7.78 -0.92 13.67
CA LYS A 45 8.50 -1.91 14.48
C LYS A 45 7.57 -2.87 15.24
N THR A 46 6.41 -2.39 15.70
CA THR A 46 5.48 -3.15 16.55
C THR A 46 4.04 -2.78 16.24
N PHE A 47 3.10 -3.65 16.62
CA PHE A 47 1.65 -3.35 16.56
C PHE A 47 1.31 -2.05 17.27
N GLY A 48 1.89 -1.78 18.45
CA GLY A 48 1.63 -0.55 19.20
C GLY A 48 2.01 0.70 18.42
N LYS A 49 3.18 0.70 17.75
CA LYS A 49 3.61 1.83 16.90
C LYS A 49 2.70 2.02 15.68
N THR A 50 2.28 0.92 15.06
CA THR A 50 1.31 0.97 13.98
C THR A 50 -0.03 1.55 14.45
N TRP A 51 -0.49 1.18 15.64
CA TRP A 51 -1.73 1.71 16.21
C TRP A 51 -1.65 3.19 16.58
N ASP A 52 -0.49 3.65 17.09
CA ASP A 52 -0.25 5.07 17.35
C ASP A 52 -0.37 5.89 16.04
N PHE A 53 0.26 5.42 14.96
CA PHE A 53 0.15 6.00 13.63
C PHE A 53 -1.32 6.04 13.15
N MET A 54 -2.03 4.91 13.23
CA MET A 54 -3.44 4.83 12.84
C MET A 54 -4.33 5.79 13.65
N THR A 55 -4.05 5.94 14.95
CA THR A 55 -4.77 6.86 15.82
C THR A 55 -4.55 8.31 15.37
N ALA A 56 -3.31 8.70 15.06
CA ALA A 56 -3.01 10.03 14.56
C ALA A 56 -3.69 10.31 13.20
N VAL A 57 -3.69 9.33 12.29
CA VAL A 57 -4.42 9.43 11.00
C VAL A 57 -5.92 9.59 11.24
N SER A 58 -6.52 8.83 12.16
CA SER A 58 -7.95 8.93 12.51
C SER A 58 -8.35 10.33 12.98
N LEU A 59 -7.49 11.02 13.74
CA LEU A 59 -7.74 12.41 14.15
C LEU A 59 -7.77 13.35 12.93
N GLN A 60 -6.89 13.18 11.95
CA GLN A 60 -6.92 13.96 10.71
C GLN A 60 -8.17 13.66 9.86
N CYS A 61 -8.60 12.40 9.80
CA CYS A 61 -9.84 11.99 9.12
C CYS A 61 -11.04 12.76 9.68
N LYS A 62 -11.12 12.86 11.01
CA LYS A 62 -12.18 13.59 11.71
C LYS A 62 -12.18 15.09 11.38
N LEU A 63 -11.00 15.71 11.31
CA LEU A 63 -10.87 17.14 10.97
C LEU A 63 -11.31 17.43 9.53
N GLN A 64 -10.98 16.55 8.59
CA GLN A 64 -11.32 16.70 7.17
C GLN A 64 -12.71 16.17 6.80
N ASN A 65 -13.36 15.48 7.75
CA ASN A 65 -14.58 14.71 7.53
C ASN A 65 -14.46 13.80 6.30
N HIS A 66 -13.39 13.00 6.26
CA HIS A 66 -13.04 12.11 5.15
C HIS A 66 -12.28 10.90 5.69
N HIS A 67 -12.67 9.70 5.31
CA HIS A 67 -12.21 8.46 5.95
C HIS A 67 -11.62 7.51 4.92
N PRO A 68 -10.56 6.76 5.26
CA PRO A 68 -9.95 5.82 4.34
C PRO A 68 -10.70 4.50 4.35
N GLU A 69 -10.46 3.71 3.31
CA GLU A 69 -10.52 2.26 3.41
C GLU A 69 -9.16 1.77 3.93
N TRP A 70 -9.12 0.93 4.96
CA TRP A 70 -7.86 0.40 5.46
C TRP A 70 -7.98 -1.02 6.00
N SER A 71 -6.84 -1.73 6.03
CA SER A 71 -6.70 -3.01 6.72
C SER A 71 -5.38 -3.03 7.50
N ASN A 72 -5.38 -3.66 8.67
CA ASN A 72 -4.21 -3.73 9.53
C ASN A 72 -3.89 -5.20 9.88
N VAL A 73 -2.63 -5.58 9.69
CA VAL A 73 -2.10 -6.89 10.05
C VAL A 73 -0.83 -6.69 10.87
N TYR A 74 -0.94 -6.91 12.18
CA TYR A 74 0.13 -6.70 13.15
C TYR A 74 0.80 -5.33 13.00
N ASN A 75 2.00 -5.26 12.44
CA ASN A 75 2.79 -4.05 12.33
C ASN A 75 2.72 -3.38 10.95
N THR A 76 1.78 -3.80 10.10
CA THR A 76 1.59 -3.27 8.74
C THR A 76 0.15 -2.83 8.53
N THR A 77 -0.05 -1.60 8.09
CA THR A 77 -1.37 -1.06 7.73
C THR A 77 -1.40 -0.68 6.27
N PHE A 78 -2.34 -1.25 5.52
CA PHE A 78 -2.68 -0.82 4.17
C PHE A 78 -3.75 0.27 4.23
N ILE A 79 -3.56 1.34 3.48
CA ILE A 79 -4.49 2.46 3.36
C ILE A 79 -4.83 2.67 1.89
N ARG A 80 -6.12 2.81 1.61
CA ARG A 80 -6.70 3.23 0.35
C ARG A 80 -7.53 4.50 0.55
N TRP A 81 -7.15 5.58 -0.13
CA TRP A 81 -7.87 6.84 -0.16
C TRP A 81 -8.68 6.95 -1.44
N THR A 82 -9.99 7.14 -1.31
CA THR A 82 -10.92 7.36 -2.42
C THR A 82 -12.13 8.17 -1.94
N THR A 83 -12.77 8.89 -2.85
CA THR A 83 -14.06 9.53 -2.60
C THR A 83 -15.18 8.68 -3.18
N HIS A 84 -16.08 8.21 -2.32
CA HIS A 84 -17.18 7.32 -2.72
C HIS A 84 -18.31 8.05 -3.46
N HIS A 85 -18.53 9.34 -3.15
CA HIS A 85 -19.59 10.12 -3.78
C HIS A 85 -19.29 11.63 -3.82
N PRO A 86 -19.34 12.26 -5.02
CA PRO A 86 -19.26 11.61 -6.32
C PRO A 86 -18.00 10.73 -6.44
N ARG A 87 -18.06 9.68 -7.27
CA ARG A 87 -17.02 8.65 -7.27
C ARG A 87 -15.74 9.14 -7.95
N GLY A 88 -14.58 8.97 -7.31
CA GLY A 88 -13.26 9.27 -7.87
C GLY A 88 -12.28 9.79 -6.81
N LEU A 89 -11.10 10.25 -7.24
CA LEU A 89 -10.16 10.95 -6.37
C LEU A 89 -10.58 12.39 -6.12
N SER A 90 -10.44 12.88 -4.90
CA SER A 90 -10.59 14.30 -4.58
C SER A 90 -9.32 14.89 -3.95
N GLU A 91 -9.31 16.21 -3.78
CA GLU A 91 -8.25 16.92 -3.06
C GLU A 91 -8.06 16.41 -1.63
N LYS A 92 -9.14 15.92 -0.99
CA LYS A 92 -9.07 15.36 0.36
C LYS A 92 -8.27 14.06 0.40
N ASP A 93 -8.44 13.20 -0.60
CA ASP A 93 -7.68 11.95 -0.74
C ASP A 93 -6.17 12.24 -0.83
N ILE A 94 -5.80 13.20 -1.66
CA ILE A 94 -4.42 13.62 -1.88
C ILE A 94 -3.84 14.27 -0.61
N SER A 95 -4.59 15.16 0.03
CA SER A 95 -4.17 15.84 1.26
C SER A 95 -3.95 14.84 2.40
N LEU A 96 -4.88 13.90 2.60
CA LEU A 96 -4.77 12.89 3.65
C LEU A 96 -3.65 11.87 3.36
N ALA A 97 -3.43 11.50 2.10
CA ALA A 97 -2.27 10.70 1.71
C ALA A 97 -0.94 11.39 2.07
N GLY A 98 -0.80 12.69 1.78
CA GLY A 98 0.38 13.47 2.18
C GLY A 98 0.53 13.61 3.70
N MET A 99 -0.57 13.76 4.45
CA MET A 99 -0.53 13.77 5.91
C MET A 99 -0.10 12.43 6.50
N CYS A 100 -0.55 11.31 5.92
CA CYS A 100 -0.07 9.98 6.32
C CYS A 100 1.46 9.88 6.17
N ASP A 101 2.06 10.44 5.13
CA ASP A 101 3.52 10.41 4.94
C ASP A 101 4.26 11.18 6.03
N ALA A 102 3.77 12.37 6.37
CA ALA A 102 4.35 13.18 7.45
C ALA A 102 4.23 12.47 8.81
N ILE A 103 3.04 11.96 9.14
CA ILE A 103 2.78 11.24 10.39
C ILE A 103 3.64 9.97 10.43
N ALA A 104 3.68 9.18 9.35
CA ALA A 104 4.47 7.94 9.30
C ALA A 104 5.96 8.19 9.58
N ARG A 105 6.53 9.27 9.03
CA ARG A 105 7.91 9.69 9.32
C ARG A 105 8.10 9.99 10.81
N ASP A 106 7.19 10.75 11.41
CA ASP A 106 7.28 11.14 12.82
C ASP A 106 7.14 9.94 13.77
N PHE A 107 6.39 8.91 13.37
CA PHE A 107 6.23 7.66 14.12
C PHE A 107 7.32 6.61 13.84
N GLY A 108 8.30 6.92 12.98
CA GLY A 108 9.41 6.03 12.67
C GLY A 108 8.99 4.84 11.83
N GLU A 109 8.29 5.10 10.73
CA GLU A 109 8.03 4.11 9.68
C GLU A 109 9.33 3.42 9.25
N LEU A 110 9.25 2.11 9.06
CA LEU A 110 10.32 1.31 8.49
C LEU A 110 10.17 1.31 6.97
N ASP A 111 11.30 1.44 6.26
CA ASP A 111 11.29 1.26 4.82
C ASP A 111 10.73 -0.12 4.46
N ALA A 112 9.99 -0.16 3.35
CA ALA A 112 9.54 -1.42 2.80
C ALA A 112 10.80 -2.21 2.39
N GLU A 113 11.14 -3.25 3.14
CA GLU A 113 12.12 -4.24 2.69
C GLU A 113 11.71 -4.65 1.27
N PRO A 114 12.61 -4.56 0.28
CA PRO A 114 12.31 -5.08 -1.03
C PRO A 114 11.93 -6.54 -0.83
N VAL A 115 10.72 -6.91 -1.24
CA VAL A 115 10.31 -8.30 -1.26
C VAL A 115 11.21 -8.96 -2.30
N SER A 116 12.35 -9.49 -1.86
CA SER A 116 13.21 -10.23 -2.77
C SER A 116 12.41 -11.46 -3.17
N CYS A 117 12.18 -11.59 -4.47
CA CYS A 117 11.53 -12.73 -5.09
C CYS A 117 12.41 -14.00 -5.00
N GLU A 118 13.38 -14.05 -4.08
CA GLU A 118 14.41 -15.08 -3.96
C GLU A 118 13.91 -16.35 -3.27
N VAL A 119 12.69 -16.33 -2.71
CA VAL A 119 12.10 -17.52 -2.07
C VAL A 119 11.55 -18.52 -3.12
N LYS A 120 11.39 -18.13 -4.40
CA LYS A 120 10.95 -19.06 -5.46
C LYS A 120 12.05 -20.04 -5.89
N THR A 121 13.32 -19.65 -5.83
CA THR A 121 14.44 -20.46 -6.34
C THR A 121 14.80 -21.65 -5.44
N LEU A 122 14.51 -21.57 -4.13
CA LEU A 122 14.79 -22.66 -3.18
C LEU A 122 13.77 -23.81 -3.29
N ALA A 123 12.51 -23.50 -3.61
CA ALA A 123 11.47 -24.52 -3.81
C ALA A 123 11.71 -25.32 -5.11
N ASP A 124 12.16 -24.67 -6.18
CA ASP A 124 12.44 -25.32 -7.46
C ASP A 124 13.66 -26.25 -7.40
N SER A 125 14.62 -25.94 -6.52
CA SER A 125 15.83 -26.77 -6.32
C SER A 125 15.56 -28.04 -5.49
N ALA A 126 14.47 -28.09 -4.72
CA ALA A 126 14.11 -29.26 -3.92
C ALA A 126 13.33 -30.32 -4.72
N VAL A 127 12.69 -29.93 -5.82
CA VAL A 127 11.92 -30.86 -6.68
C VAL A 127 12.86 -31.70 -7.57
N SER A 128 14.03 -31.19 -7.94
CA SER A 128 15.01 -31.92 -8.76
C SER A 128 15.89 -32.91 -7.98
N ALA A 129 15.85 -32.88 -6.64
CA ALA A 129 16.61 -33.78 -5.76
C ALA A 129 15.76 -34.89 -5.12
N SER A 130 14.48 -35.00 -5.49
CA SER A 130 13.66 -36.16 -5.14
C SER A 130 13.82 -37.21 -6.25
N GLY A 131 14.95 -37.91 -6.21
CA GLY A 131 15.25 -39.00 -7.12
C GLY A 131 14.16 -40.07 -7.12
N ASP A 132 13.89 -40.61 -8.30
CA ASP A 132 12.98 -41.72 -8.57
C ASP A 132 13.17 -42.88 -7.58
N CYS A 133 12.30 -42.97 -6.58
CA CYS A 133 12.23 -44.12 -5.65
C CYS A 133 11.37 -45.29 -6.19
N CYS A 134 11.03 -45.32 -7.49
CA CYS A 134 10.25 -46.41 -8.08
C CYS A 134 11.06 -47.18 -9.13
N THR A 135 11.80 -48.20 -8.69
CA THR A 135 12.18 -49.32 -9.56
C THR A 135 11.54 -50.61 -9.02
N PRO A 136 10.89 -51.45 -9.86
CA PRO A 136 10.40 -52.75 -9.42
C PRO A 136 11.59 -53.69 -9.23
N LYS A 137 11.65 -54.39 -8.09
CA LYS A 137 12.59 -55.50 -7.90
C LYS A 137 12.22 -56.64 -8.85
N GLY A 138 13.10 -56.93 -9.80
CA GLY A 138 13.04 -58.09 -10.68
C GLY A 138 13.22 -59.41 -9.91
N GLY A 139 12.59 -60.46 -10.43
CA GLY A 139 12.39 -61.74 -9.78
C GLY A 139 13.59 -62.69 -9.70
N ARG A 140 13.41 -63.70 -8.85
CA ARG A 140 13.83 -65.10 -9.04
C ARG A 140 12.71 -65.99 -8.54
#